data_AF-C5C6A5-F1
#
_entry.id   AF-C5C6A5-F1
#
_cell.length_a   1.000
_cell.length_b   1.000
_cell.length_c   1.000
_cell.angle_alpha   90.00
_cell.angle_beta   90.00
_cell.angle_gamma   90.00
#
_symmetry.space_group_name_H-M   'P 1'
#
loop_
_entity.id
_entity.type
_entity.pdbx_description
1 polymer ?
#
loop_
_entity_poly.entity_id
_entity_poly.type
_entity_poly.pdbx_seq_one_letter_code
_entity_poly.pdbx_strand_id
1 'polypeptide(L)'
;MIIWRDGTVRTLGRAWSGAQELEVELSGSAPGGAVDDESAAGVLPAGTLVRALAYPQLVGEVRTGDRVTLTASALARGLGTGGYALVAAVPDRLPADPHVGPGHLVKARYTPTQPLVLGVDEQESAAHEMLRDADDLGGLPVVVADLHSALPAIVAGARAEAALVGAPPPRVAYVMTDGGALPAWFSRTVAELRDAGWLEATITVGQAFGGDLEAVTTHTGLLAARHVAGADLVVVAQGPGNLGTGTRWGFSGVAAGEALNAAAVLGGRGIASLRVSGADPRERHLGVSHHSLTAYGRVALAPADVVVPLLDAPLGARVAEQAADLVAPGGRHRLVRAACADLLPALREAPVRLSTMGRGLDDDAAPFLAAAAAGRWAVRLLAPATGSVWHLALADDWDAAQARGTYDVPTRGARFDDVGFVHCSHADQVDGIARAFYADADDLVLLEVDADALAARAAVVVEPGDPADPTSERYPHVYAPVPLDVVTPRPWRGSFTATTAG
;
A
#
# COMPACT_ATOMS: atom_id res chain seq x y z
N MET A 1 15.73 -6.10 27.51
CA MET A 1 15.59 -5.42 28.82
C MET A 1 15.12 -3.99 28.61
N ILE A 2 14.28 -3.46 29.51
CA ILE A 2 13.66 -2.13 29.41
C ILE A 2 14.45 -1.12 30.25
N ILE A 3 14.73 0.06 29.71
CA ILE A 3 15.30 1.20 30.43
C ILE A 3 14.14 2.03 30.98
N TRP A 4 13.95 1.96 32.30
CA TRP A 4 12.94 2.72 33.02
C TRP A 4 13.48 4.06 33.50
N ARG A 5 12.68 5.11 33.42
CA ARG A 5 12.98 6.43 33.97
C ARG A 5 11.74 7.01 34.64
N ASP A 6 11.95 7.82 35.66
CA ASP A 6 10.90 8.72 36.15
C ASP A 6 11.22 10.15 35.68
N GLY A 7 10.22 11.01 35.64
CA GLY A 7 10.41 12.42 35.35
C GLY A 7 9.18 13.26 35.68
N THR A 8 9.32 14.57 35.52
CA THR A 8 8.23 15.54 35.68
C THR A 8 7.89 16.16 34.33
N VAL A 9 6.61 16.17 33.98
CA VAL A 9 6.12 16.81 32.76
C VAL A 9 6.31 18.32 32.87
N ARG A 10 7.10 18.91 31.97
CA ARG A 10 7.37 20.34 31.91
C ARG A 10 6.38 21.06 31.00
N THR A 11 6.18 20.53 29.80
CA THR A 11 5.26 21.11 28.82
C THR A 11 4.48 20.01 28.09
N LEU A 12 3.26 20.36 27.70
CA LEU A 12 2.47 19.58 26.75
C LEU A 12 2.79 20.08 25.34
N GLY A 13 3.22 19.16 24.48
CA GLY A 13 3.51 19.43 23.07
C GLY A 13 2.28 19.25 22.19
N ARG A 14 2.52 18.85 20.94
CA ARG A 14 1.44 18.60 19.97
C ARG A 14 0.57 17.42 20.43
N ALA A 15 -0.74 17.57 20.29
CA ALA A 15 -1.72 16.49 20.47
C ALA A 15 -2.32 16.08 19.12
N TRP A 16 -2.71 14.83 19.01
CA TRP A 16 -3.50 14.30 17.89
C TRP A 16 -4.35 13.13 18.40
N SER A 17 -5.19 12.56 17.53
CA SER A 17 -6.11 11.50 17.91
C SER A 17 -5.39 10.33 18.62
N GLY A 18 -5.66 10.20 19.92
CA GLY A 18 -5.15 9.14 20.80
C GLY A 18 -3.74 9.32 21.38
N ALA A 19 -3.05 10.45 21.13
CA ALA A 19 -1.71 10.66 21.68
C ALA A 19 -1.39 12.11 22.03
N GLN A 20 -0.56 12.28 23.06
CA GLN A 20 -0.09 13.56 23.57
C GLN A 20 1.45 13.56 23.63
N GLU A 21 2.09 14.46 22.89
CA GLU A 21 3.52 14.72 23.02
C GLU A 21 3.81 15.51 24.29
N LEU A 22 4.95 15.22 24.94
CA LEU A 22 5.35 15.82 26.19
C LEU A 22 6.84 16.19 26.14
N GLU A 23 7.21 17.23 26.87
CA GLU A 23 8.58 17.42 27.32
C GLU A 23 8.68 17.03 28.80
N VAL A 24 9.54 16.06 29.10
CA VAL A 24 9.70 15.52 30.46
C VAL A 24 11.13 15.73 30.92
N GLU A 25 11.29 16.32 32.10
CA GLU A 25 12.59 16.39 32.78
C GLU A 25 12.78 15.13 33.62
N LEU A 26 13.82 14.36 33.31
CA LEU A 26 14.09 13.10 33.99
C LEU A 26 14.56 13.31 35.44
N SER A 27 14.03 12.50 36.34
CA SER A 27 14.39 12.49 37.76
C SER A 27 15.22 11.24 38.12
N GLY A 28 16.14 11.40 39.08
CA GLY A 28 16.94 10.30 39.65
C GLY A 28 18.17 9.91 38.82
N SER A 29 19.20 9.37 39.49
CA SER A 29 20.36 8.76 38.83
C SER A 29 19.91 7.53 38.03
N ALA A 30 20.48 7.32 36.83
CA ALA A 30 20.27 6.07 36.09
C ALA A 30 20.53 4.89 37.04
N PRO A 31 19.57 3.95 37.22
CA PRO A 31 19.73 2.88 38.20
C PRO A 31 21.04 2.13 37.92
N GLY A 32 21.88 2.05 38.96
CA GLY A 32 23.29 1.74 38.86
C GLY A 32 23.62 0.49 38.05
N GLY A 33 24.46 0.69 37.04
CA GLY A 33 25.27 -0.35 36.41
C GLY A 33 26.59 0.32 36.04
N ALA A 34 27.72 -0.25 36.44
CA ALA A 34 29.04 0.22 36.06
C ALA A 34 29.06 0.37 34.53
N VAL A 35 29.21 1.60 34.06
CA VAL A 35 29.50 1.87 32.66
C VAL A 35 31.02 1.71 32.59
N ASP A 36 31.49 0.55 32.15
CA ASP A 36 32.86 0.43 31.71
C ASP A 36 33.03 1.42 30.54
N ASP A 37 34.01 2.31 30.71
CA ASP A 37 34.36 3.40 29.82
C ASP A 37 34.54 2.88 28.38
N GLU A 38 33.64 3.30 27.47
CA GLU A 38 33.90 3.61 26.05
C GLU A 38 32.63 3.84 25.19
N SER A 39 31.39 3.70 25.70
CA SER A 39 30.18 4.09 24.94
C SER A 39 29.24 5.03 25.70
N ALA A 40 29.47 6.34 25.60
CA ALA A 40 28.57 7.38 26.13
C ALA A 40 27.16 7.41 25.46
N ALA A 41 26.92 6.61 24.43
CA ALA A 41 25.60 6.43 23.82
C ALA A 41 24.72 5.51 24.70
N GLY A 42 23.63 6.03 25.29
CA GLY A 42 22.72 5.24 26.12
C GLY A 42 22.41 5.82 27.49
N VAL A 43 23.13 6.85 27.95
CA VAL A 43 22.92 7.42 29.28
C VAL A 43 21.96 8.61 29.19
N LEU A 44 20.80 8.48 29.83
CA LEU A 44 19.83 9.55 30.06
C LEU A 44 19.88 9.94 31.55
N PRO A 45 20.70 10.93 31.95
CA PRO A 45 20.88 11.32 33.35
C PRO A 45 19.73 12.19 33.88
N ALA A 46 19.68 12.35 35.21
CA ALA A 46 18.78 13.29 35.87
C ALA A 46 18.94 14.72 35.31
N GLY A 47 17.84 15.47 35.25
CA GLY A 47 17.80 16.83 34.72
C GLY A 47 17.78 16.90 33.19
N THR A 48 17.92 15.77 32.49
CA THR A 48 17.79 15.74 31.02
C THR A 48 16.34 15.99 30.63
N LEU A 49 16.11 16.94 29.72
CA LEU A 49 14.83 17.10 29.04
C LEU A 49 14.75 16.11 27.88
N VAL A 50 13.69 15.31 27.85
CA VAL A 50 13.43 14.35 26.77
C VAL A 50 12.04 14.59 26.18
N ARG A 51 11.92 14.32 24.88
CA ARG A 51 10.62 14.19 24.23
C ARG A 51 10.01 12.86 24.65
N ALA A 52 8.76 12.91 25.09
CA ALA A 52 7.99 11.74 25.47
C ALA A 52 6.62 11.73 24.78
N LEU A 53 5.99 10.56 24.76
CA LEU A 53 4.66 10.36 24.20
C LEU A 53 3.80 9.59 25.19
N ALA A 54 2.61 10.13 25.48
CA ALA A 54 1.56 9.44 26.22
C ALA A 54 0.44 9.02 25.28
N TYR A 55 -0.19 7.89 25.61
CA TYR A 55 -1.48 7.49 25.06
C TYR A 55 -2.53 7.66 26.16
N PRO A 56 -3.26 8.79 26.20
CA PRO A 56 -4.16 9.09 27.32
C PRO A 56 -5.20 7.98 27.60
N GLN A 57 -5.60 7.26 26.57
CA GLN A 57 -6.51 6.11 26.65
C GLN A 57 -5.93 4.92 27.41
N LEU A 58 -4.61 4.82 27.55
CA LEU A 58 -3.93 3.76 28.32
C LEU A 58 -3.44 4.23 29.68
N VAL A 59 -2.95 5.48 29.78
CA VAL A 59 -2.26 5.98 30.98
C VAL A 59 -3.00 7.09 31.71
N GLY A 60 -4.13 7.55 31.18
CA GLY A 60 -4.87 8.71 31.65
C GLY A 60 -4.39 10.04 31.05
N GLU A 61 -5.20 11.07 31.23
CA GLU A 61 -4.87 12.44 30.85
C GLU A 61 -3.65 12.96 31.62
N VAL A 62 -2.63 13.40 30.89
CA VAL A 62 -1.36 13.90 31.45
C VAL A 62 -1.39 15.43 31.55
N ARG A 63 -0.88 15.98 32.65
CA ARG A 63 -0.82 17.44 32.88
C ARG A 63 0.61 17.91 33.16
N THR A 64 0.88 19.18 32.86
CA THR A 64 2.10 19.83 33.34
C THR A 64 2.23 19.70 34.86
N GLY A 65 3.42 19.34 35.33
CA GLY A 65 3.71 19.08 36.73
C GLY A 65 3.47 17.63 37.17
N ASP A 66 2.85 16.79 36.34
CA ASP A 66 2.68 15.38 36.66
C ASP A 66 4.02 14.65 36.71
N ARG A 67 4.17 13.78 37.70
CA ARG A 67 5.22 12.78 37.72
C ARG A 67 4.80 11.63 36.80
N VAL A 68 5.72 11.20 35.94
CA VAL A 68 5.49 10.11 34.99
C VAL A 68 6.61 9.07 35.07
N THR A 69 6.24 7.81 34.87
CA THR A 69 7.18 6.72 34.64
C THR A 69 7.24 6.43 33.14
N LEU A 70 8.44 6.32 32.60
CA LEU A 70 8.75 6.23 31.18
C LEU A 70 9.53 4.94 30.86
N THR A 71 9.31 4.41 29.65
CA THR A 71 10.25 3.50 28.99
C THR A 71 11.06 4.26 27.95
N ALA A 72 12.39 4.16 28.02
CA ALA A 72 13.31 4.99 27.24
C ALA A 72 14.36 4.19 26.46
N SER A 73 14.23 2.86 26.36
CA SER A 73 15.24 2.00 25.72
C SER A 73 15.57 2.43 24.30
N ALA A 74 14.54 2.70 23.49
CA ALA A 74 14.72 3.05 22.09
C ALA A 74 15.32 4.45 21.93
N LEU A 75 14.84 5.42 22.72
CA LEU A 75 15.40 6.77 22.78
C LEU A 75 16.88 6.77 23.20
N ALA A 76 17.19 6.11 24.32
CA ALA A 76 18.55 6.05 24.87
C ALA A 76 19.55 5.46 23.86
N ARG A 77 19.12 4.45 23.10
CA ARG A 77 19.95 3.78 22.08
C ARG A 77 19.90 4.45 20.71
N GLY A 78 19.21 5.59 20.58
CA GLY A 78 19.04 6.27 19.29
C GLY A 78 18.37 5.42 18.21
N LEU A 79 17.50 4.48 18.61
CA LEU A 79 16.75 3.66 17.65
C LEU A 79 15.69 4.53 16.97
N GLY A 80 15.41 4.28 15.69
CA GLY A 80 14.54 5.08 14.82
C GLY A 80 13.04 5.11 15.18
N THR A 81 12.66 5.01 16.46
CA THR A 81 11.29 4.96 16.97
C THR A 81 10.72 6.35 17.25
N GLY A 82 10.77 7.25 16.26
CA GLY A 82 10.20 8.61 16.36
C GLY A 82 10.87 9.57 17.36
N GLY A 83 11.86 9.10 18.12
CA GLY A 83 12.62 9.90 19.08
C GLY A 83 11.88 10.22 20.38
N TYR A 84 11.03 9.30 20.85
CA TYR A 84 10.27 9.46 22.10
C TYR A 84 10.68 8.45 23.18
N ALA A 85 10.63 8.88 24.44
CA ALA A 85 10.34 8.01 25.56
C ALA A 85 8.82 7.77 25.66
N LEU A 86 8.38 6.58 26.05
CA LEU A 86 6.94 6.25 26.10
C LEU A 86 6.48 6.30 27.55
N VAL A 87 5.41 7.05 27.84
CA VAL A 87 4.79 7.08 29.17
C VAL A 87 4.15 5.72 29.44
N ALA A 88 4.57 5.10 30.53
CA ALA A 88 4.03 3.83 31.00
C ALA A 88 2.98 4.02 32.10
N ALA A 89 3.12 5.08 32.92
CA ALA A 89 2.17 5.40 33.98
C ALA A 89 2.28 6.87 34.42
N VAL A 90 1.18 7.38 34.99
CA VAL A 90 1.12 8.63 35.77
C VAL A 90 0.85 8.24 37.24
N PRO A 91 1.88 7.93 38.05
CA PRO A 91 1.68 7.16 39.28
C PRO A 91 0.85 7.88 40.36
N ASP A 92 0.86 9.21 40.34
CA ASP A 92 0.20 10.03 41.36
C ASP A 92 -1.23 10.43 40.95
N ARG A 93 -1.72 9.91 39.81
CA ARG A 93 -3.03 10.26 39.23
C ARG A 93 -3.60 9.03 38.51
N LEU A 94 -4.35 8.21 39.24
CA LEU A 94 -5.07 7.10 38.65
C LEU A 94 -6.17 7.61 37.69
N PRO A 95 -6.26 7.11 36.44
CA PRO A 95 -7.38 7.42 35.56
C PRO A 95 -8.68 6.85 36.11
N ALA A 96 -9.80 7.49 35.74
CA ALA A 96 -11.12 6.93 36.03
C ALA A 96 -11.36 5.65 35.20
N ASP A 97 -12.15 4.73 35.73
CA ASP A 97 -12.59 3.55 34.97
C ASP A 97 -13.37 3.98 33.73
N PRO A 98 -13.19 3.30 32.59
CA PRO A 98 -13.98 3.58 31.40
C PRO A 98 -15.47 3.28 31.65
N HIS A 99 -16.35 3.94 30.91
CA HIS A 99 -17.77 3.60 30.94
C HIS A 99 -17.97 2.15 30.51
N VAL A 100 -18.88 1.44 31.19
CA VAL A 100 -19.31 0.10 30.76
C VAL A 100 -19.96 0.22 29.39
N GLY A 101 -19.42 -0.48 28.41
CA GLY A 101 -19.87 -0.50 27.03
C GLY A 101 -19.64 -1.86 26.39
N PRO A 102 -20.17 -2.08 25.17
CA PRO A 102 -19.95 -3.32 24.43
C PRO A 102 -18.47 -3.48 24.10
N GLY A 103 -18.01 -4.73 23.96
CA GLY A 103 -16.63 -5.02 23.57
C GLY A 103 -15.85 -5.74 24.66
N HIS A 104 -15.39 -6.95 24.35
CA HIS A 104 -14.58 -7.76 25.24
C HIS A 104 -13.31 -8.31 24.57
N LEU A 105 -12.95 -7.84 23.37
CA LEU A 105 -11.67 -8.20 22.77
C LEU A 105 -10.50 -7.55 23.52
N VAL A 106 -9.53 -8.38 23.88
CA VAL A 106 -8.27 -7.92 24.49
C VAL A 106 -7.17 -7.85 23.43
N LYS A 107 -6.61 -6.65 23.25
CA LYS A 107 -5.43 -6.37 22.40
C LYS A 107 -4.17 -6.21 23.24
N ALA A 108 -3.00 -6.27 22.59
CA ALA A 108 -1.69 -6.30 23.26
C ALA A 108 -1.63 -7.33 24.43
N ARG A 109 -2.15 -8.54 24.18
CA ARG A 109 -2.38 -9.55 25.20
C ARG A 109 -1.11 -9.93 25.96
N TYR A 110 -1.26 -10.19 27.26
CA TYR A 110 -0.22 -10.54 28.22
C TYR A 110 0.89 -9.49 28.41
N THR A 111 0.71 -8.27 27.92
CA THR A 111 1.51 -7.12 28.33
C THR A 111 0.90 -6.47 29.58
N PRO A 112 1.62 -5.60 30.32
CA PRO A 112 1.06 -4.87 31.45
C PRO A 112 -0.11 -3.93 31.09
N THR A 113 -0.28 -3.60 29.81
CA THR A 113 -1.33 -2.70 29.28
C THR A 113 -2.18 -3.45 28.25
N GLN A 114 -3.32 -3.99 28.67
CA GLN A 114 -4.23 -4.79 27.85
C GLN A 114 -5.55 -4.06 27.62
N PRO A 115 -5.65 -3.18 26.61
CA PRO A 115 -6.90 -2.48 26.34
C PRO A 115 -7.99 -3.47 25.91
N LEU A 116 -9.18 -3.28 26.50
CA LEU A 116 -10.42 -3.87 26.03
C LEU A 116 -10.98 -2.99 24.92
N VAL A 117 -11.35 -3.60 23.80
CA VAL A 117 -11.91 -2.92 22.64
C VAL A 117 -13.12 -3.67 22.11
N LEU A 118 -14.00 -2.96 21.41
CA LEU A 118 -15.10 -3.57 20.66
C LEU A 118 -14.58 -4.04 19.30
N GLY A 119 -14.52 -5.35 19.10
CA GLY A 119 -14.22 -5.92 17.78
C GLY A 119 -15.35 -5.66 16.80
N VAL A 120 -15.04 -5.26 15.56
CA VAL A 120 -16.02 -5.06 14.49
C VAL A 120 -16.78 -6.35 14.17
N ASP A 121 -16.11 -7.50 14.32
CA ASP A 121 -16.64 -8.86 14.16
C ASP A 121 -17.18 -9.50 15.45
N GLU A 122 -17.11 -8.80 16.57
CA GLU A 122 -17.60 -9.27 17.87
C GLU A 122 -19.13 -9.23 17.96
N GLN A 123 -19.77 -10.12 18.71
CA GLN A 123 -21.23 -10.25 18.79
C GLN A 123 -21.96 -8.98 19.24
N GLU A 124 -21.31 -8.15 20.05
CA GLU A 124 -21.87 -6.88 20.54
C GLU A 124 -21.72 -5.72 19.53
N SER A 125 -20.98 -5.94 18.44
CA SER A 125 -20.82 -4.95 17.36
C SER A 125 -22.07 -4.85 16.51
N ALA A 126 -22.45 -3.61 16.17
CA ALA A 126 -23.53 -3.35 15.21
C ALA A 126 -23.24 -3.95 13.82
N ALA A 127 -21.96 -4.20 13.48
CA ALA A 127 -21.55 -4.80 12.22
C ALA A 127 -21.51 -6.34 12.24
N HIS A 128 -21.76 -6.98 13.38
CA HIS A 128 -21.60 -8.43 13.53
C HIS A 128 -22.44 -9.23 12.53
N GLU A 129 -23.73 -8.89 12.40
CA GLU A 129 -24.64 -9.57 11.47
C GLU A 129 -24.17 -9.46 10.02
N MET A 130 -23.63 -8.30 9.63
CA MET A 130 -23.10 -8.06 8.29
C MET A 130 -21.84 -8.88 8.03
N LEU A 131 -20.97 -9.04 9.03
CA LEU A 131 -19.70 -9.75 8.89
C LEU A 131 -19.79 -11.25 9.11
N ARG A 132 -20.83 -11.76 9.77
CA ARG A 132 -20.97 -13.18 10.12
C ARG A 132 -20.79 -14.10 8.91
N ASP A 133 -21.42 -13.74 7.80
CA ASP A 133 -21.44 -14.53 6.57
C ASP A 133 -20.66 -13.86 5.42
N ALA A 134 -19.96 -12.75 5.69
CA ALA A 134 -19.18 -12.06 4.68
C ALA A 134 -17.90 -12.85 4.37
N ASP A 135 -17.72 -13.25 3.12
CA ASP A 135 -16.58 -14.08 2.68
C ASP A 135 -15.96 -13.62 1.35
N ASP A 136 -16.26 -12.39 0.92
CA ASP A 136 -15.82 -11.88 -0.38
C ASP A 136 -15.54 -10.37 -0.34
N LEU A 137 -14.52 -9.96 -1.10
CA LEU A 137 -14.12 -8.58 -1.40
C LEU A 137 -14.58 -8.11 -2.78
N GLY A 138 -15.06 -8.99 -3.64
CA GLY A 138 -15.73 -8.64 -4.90
C GLY A 138 -14.80 -7.92 -5.86
N GLY A 139 -13.53 -8.35 -5.88
CA GLY A 139 -12.51 -7.74 -6.70
C GLY A 139 -11.97 -6.40 -6.18
N LEU A 140 -12.29 -5.99 -4.94
CA LEU A 140 -11.77 -4.76 -4.34
C LEU A 140 -10.24 -4.68 -4.46
N PRO A 141 -9.67 -3.57 -4.97
CA PRO A 141 -8.24 -3.36 -4.99
C PRO A 141 -7.64 -3.28 -3.59
N VAL A 142 -6.62 -4.11 -3.32
CA VAL A 142 -5.90 -4.16 -2.05
C VAL A 142 -4.42 -3.89 -2.30
N VAL A 143 -3.98 -2.65 -2.04
CA VAL A 143 -2.57 -2.26 -2.14
C VAL A 143 -1.83 -2.65 -0.86
N VAL A 144 -0.85 -3.52 -0.99
CA VAL A 144 -0.03 -3.98 0.12
C VAL A 144 1.36 -3.35 0.04
N ALA A 145 1.81 -2.77 1.15
CA ALA A 145 3.14 -2.18 1.27
C ALA A 145 3.88 -2.69 2.51
N ASP A 146 5.21 -2.79 2.44
CA ASP A 146 6.02 -3.24 3.56
C ASP A 146 6.11 -2.18 4.68
N LEU A 147 6.09 -0.90 4.34
CA LEU A 147 6.30 0.21 5.27
C LEU A 147 5.07 1.10 5.41
N HIS A 148 4.79 1.50 6.65
CA HIS A 148 3.80 2.53 6.97
C HIS A 148 3.97 3.82 6.17
N SER A 149 5.21 4.25 5.90
CA SER A 149 5.51 5.48 5.17
C SER A 149 5.02 5.49 3.71
N ALA A 150 4.65 4.34 3.16
CA ALA A 150 4.07 4.25 1.81
C ALA A 150 2.60 4.71 1.76
N LEU A 151 1.87 4.62 2.88
CA LEU A 151 0.43 4.94 2.98
C LEU A 151 0.07 6.30 2.35
N PRO A 152 0.66 7.43 2.76
CA PRO A 152 0.29 8.73 2.20
C PRO A 152 0.60 8.86 0.70
N ALA A 153 1.68 8.21 0.23
CA ALA A 153 2.04 8.24 -1.19
C ALA A 153 1.09 7.40 -2.05
N ILE A 154 0.67 6.22 -1.57
CA ILE A 154 -0.36 5.40 -2.22
C ILE A 154 -1.66 6.20 -2.33
N VAL A 155 -2.11 6.82 -1.25
CA VAL A 155 -3.33 7.64 -1.26
C VAL A 155 -3.21 8.83 -2.23
N ALA A 156 -2.06 9.52 -2.24
CA ALA A 156 -1.81 10.62 -3.18
C ALA A 156 -1.91 10.16 -4.64
N GLY A 157 -1.29 9.03 -4.99
CA GLY A 157 -1.33 8.48 -6.35
C GLY A 157 -2.73 8.04 -6.78
N ALA A 158 -3.50 7.43 -5.87
CA ALA A 158 -4.90 7.09 -6.12
C ALA A 158 -5.75 8.33 -6.39
N ARG A 159 -5.61 9.38 -5.56
CA ARG A 159 -6.35 10.64 -5.75
C ARG A 159 -5.94 11.37 -7.03
N ALA A 160 -4.67 11.32 -7.41
CA ALA A 160 -4.17 11.91 -8.65
C ALA A 160 -4.79 11.23 -9.89
N GLU A 161 -4.85 9.89 -9.91
CA GLU A 161 -5.48 9.17 -11.00
C GLU A 161 -6.99 9.46 -11.06
N ALA A 162 -7.68 9.48 -9.92
CA ALA A 162 -9.11 9.80 -9.88
C ALA A 162 -9.39 11.20 -10.45
N ALA A 163 -8.59 12.19 -10.06
CA ALA A 163 -8.69 13.55 -10.60
C ALA A 163 -8.43 13.60 -12.11
N LEU A 164 -7.42 12.86 -12.59
CA LEU A 164 -7.06 12.80 -14.00
C LEU A 164 -8.22 12.26 -14.88
N VAL A 165 -8.96 11.27 -14.38
CA VAL A 165 -10.10 10.68 -15.10
C VAL A 165 -11.44 11.34 -14.77
N GLY A 166 -11.45 12.43 -14.00
CA GLY A 166 -12.67 13.15 -13.61
C GLY A 166 -13.58 12.35 -12.67
N ALA A 167 -13.04 11.36 -11.95
CA ALA A 167 -13.75 10.55 -10.96
C ALA A 167 -13.66 11.18 -9.56
N PRO A 168 -14.62 10.90 -8.66
CA PRO A 168 -14.47 11.26 -7.26
C PRO A 168 -13.24 10.56 -6.65
N PRO A 169 -12.56 11.17 -5.67
CA PRO A 169 -11.47 10.50 -4.97
C PRO A 169 -12.01 9.22 -4.28
N PRO A 170 -11.25 8.10 -4.32
CA PRO A 170 -11.72 6.84 -3.75
C PRO A 170 -11.80 6.92 -2.22
N ARG A 171 -12.76 6.20 -1.64
CA ARG A 171 -12.83 5.97 -0.19
C ARG A 171 -11.75 4.97 0.20
N VAL A 172 -10.70 5.45 0.87
CA VAL A 172 -9.55 4.61 1.23
C VAL A 172 -9.64 4.14 2.67
N ALA A 173 -9.63 2.83 2.89
CA ALA A 173 -9.43 2.24 4.22
C ALA A 173 -7.98 1.77 4.40
N TYR A 174 -7.40 2.02 5.57
CA TYR A 174 -6.07 1.54 5.96
C TYR A 174 -6.20 0.37 6.93
N VAL A 175 -5.79 -0.83 6.52
CA VAL A 175 -5.69 -2.00 7.40
C VAL A 175 -4.28 -2.06 7.98
N MET A 176 -4.15 -1.71 9.27
CA MET A 176 -2.90 -1.65 9.99
C MET A 176 -2.58 -2.99 10.66
N THR A 177 -1.52 -3.66 10.21
CA THR A 177 -1.02 -4.91 10.82
C THR A 177 -0.08 -4.65 12.01
N ASP A 178 0.09 -5.65 12.85
CA ASP A 178 0.81 -5.60 14.13
C ASP A 178 2.33 -5.86 14.02
N GLY A 179 2.90 -5.74 12.81
CA GLY A 179 4.35 -5.87 12.58
C GLY A 179 5.19 -4.69 13.10
N GLY A 180 4.56 -3.55 13.37
CA GLY A 180 5.19 -2.31 13.86
C GLY A 180 4.62 -1.85 15.20
N ALA A 181 4.32 -0.57 15.33
CA ALA A 181 3.61 -0.03 16.48
C ALA A 181 2.23 -0.69 16.60
N LEU A 182 1.89 -1.16 17.81
CA LEU A 182 0.57 -1.71 18.09
C LEU A 182 -0.52 -0.63 18.17
N PRO A 183 -0.33 0.52 18.85
CA PRO A 183 -1.33 1.58 18.86
C PRO A 183 -1.28 2.38 17.55
N ALA A 184 -2.37 2.42 16.80
CA ALA A 184 -2.51 3.26 15.60
C ALA A 184 -2.33 4.75 15.95
N TRP A 185 -2.67 5.14 17.18
CA TRP A 185 -2.46 6.48 17.74
C TRP A 185 -1.02 6.96 17.69
N PHE A 186 -0.02 6.08 17.56
CA PHE A 186 1.36 6.52 17.36
C PHE A 186 1.53 7.32 16.05
N SER A 187 0.73 7.03 15.02
CA SER A 187 0.88 7.63 13.71
C SER A 187 0.16 8.98 13.61
N ARG A 188 0.94 10.06 13.67
CA ARG A 188 0.47 11.40 13.26
C ARG A 188 0.00 11.43 11.81
N THR A 189 0.67 10.66 10.93
CA THR A 189 0.32 10.57 9.51
C THR A 189 -1.11 10.06 9.34
N VAL A 190 -1.51 9.03 10.10
CA VAL A 190 -2.88 8.52 10.05
C VAL A 190 -3.87 9.58 10.55
N ALA A 191 -3.58 10.22 11.69
CA ALA A 191 -4.46 11.28 12.21
C ALA A 191 -4.65 12.43 11.21
N GLU A 192 -3.56 12.95 10.64
CA GLU A 192 -3.61 14.04 9.66
C GLU A 192 -4.30 13.63 8.35
N LEU A 193 -4.13 12.39 7.88
CA LEU A 193 -4.85 11.88 6.69
C LEU A 193 -6.36 11.69 6.98
N ARG A 194 -6.74 11.24 8.18
CA ARG A 194 -8.14 11.15 8.60
C ARG A 194 -8.78 12.53 8.69
N ASP A 195 -8.13 13.48 9.34
CA ASP A 195 -8.60 14.86 9.48
C ASP A 195 -8.75 15.57 8.12
N ALA A 196 -7.86 15.27 7.16
CA ALA A 196 -7.93 15.79 5.80
C ALA A 196 -8.97 15.08 4.90
N GLY A 197 -9.64 14.02 5.38
CA GLY A 197 -10.57 13.22 4.57
C GLY A 197 -9.88 12.41 3.46
N TRP A 198 -8.59 12.11 3.62
CA TRP A 198 -7.81 11.27 2.70
C TRP A 198 -7.89 9.78 3.07
N LEU A 199 -8.26 9.46 4.30
CA LEU A 199 -8.60 8.12 4.76
C LEU A 199 -10.03 8.09 5.29
N GLU A 200 -10.80 7.09 4.90
CA GLU A 200 -12.17 6.81 5.35
C GLU A 200 -12.19 6.11 6.71
N ALA A 201 -11.25 5.19 6.94
CA ALA A 201 -11.11 4.46 8.19
C ALA A 201 -9.71 3.88 8.34
N THR A 202 -9.24 3.76 9.57
CA THR A 202 -8.11 2.94 9.98
C THR A 202 -8.64 1.74 10.73
N ILE A 203 -8.26 0.54 10.28
CA ILE A 203 -8.72 -0.73 10.82
C ILE A 203 -7.50 -1.47 11.37
N THR A 204 -7.45 -1.68 12.67
CA THR A 204 -6.34 -2.38 13.33
C THR A 204 -6.62 -3.86 13.43
N VAL A 205 -5.63 -4.69 13.07
CA VAL A 205 -5.77 -6.16 13.04
C VAL A 205 -4.76 -6.85 13.95
N GLY A 206 -5.05 -8.11 14.34
CA GLY A 206 -4.14 -8.88 15.18
C GLY A 206 -4.01 -8.26 16.58
N GLN A 207 -2.79 -7.95 17.01
CA GLN A 207 -2.50 -7.28 18.29
C GLN A 207 -2.52 -5.75 18.21
N ALA A 208 -2.59 -5.17 17.01
CA ALA A 208 -2.73 -3.72 16.86
C ALA A 208 -4.10 -3.25 17.35
N PHE A 209 -4.16 -2.01 17.82
CA PHE A 209 -5.36 -1.38 18.38
C PHE A 209 -5.34 0.15 18.23
N GLY A 210 -6.44 0.81 18.58
CA GLY A 210 -6.64 2.25 18.43
C GLY A 210 -7.11 2.68 17.05
N GLY A 211 -7.59 1.75 16.22
CA GLY A 211 -8.21 2.07 14.93
C GLY A 211 -9.61 2.68 15.09
N ASP A 212 -10.17 3.18 13.98
CA ASP A 212 -11.60 3.49 13.88
C ASP A 212 -12.45 2.21 14.01
N LEU A 213 -11.90 1.08 13.53
CA LEU A 213 -12.46 -0.27 13.69
C LEU A 213 -11.36 -1.23 14.16
N GLU A 214 -11.75 -2.21 14.97
CA GLU A 214 -10.85 -3.23 15.52
C GLU A 214 -11.23 -4.59 14.97
N ALA A 215 -10.33 -5.30 14.30
CA ALA A 215 -10.63 -6.64 13.79
C ALA A 215 -9.67 -7.68 14.36
N VAL A 216 -10.14 -8.92 14.46
CA VAL A 216 -9.33 -10.03 14.99
C VAL A 216 -8.17 -10.39 14.05
N THR A 217 -8.43 -10.44 12.75
CA THR A 217 -7.45 -10.88 11.72
C THR A 217 -7.39 -9.91 10.54
N THR A 218 -6.35 -10.03 9.71
CA THR A 218 -6.26 -9.31 8.44
C THR A 218 -7.47 -9.60 7.54
N HIS A 219 -7.97 -10.84 7.50
CA HIS A 219 -9.14 -11.23 6.69
C HIS A 219 -10.39 -10.45 7.10
N THR A 220 -10.73 -10.49 8.39
CA THR A 220 -11.84 -9.70 8.93
C THR A 220 -11.63 -8.21 8.72
N GLY A 221 -10.39 -7.71 8.89
CA GLY A 221 -10.09 -6.30 8.64
C GLY A 221 -10.36 -5.87 7.19
N LEU A 222 -10.03 -6.73 6.22
CA LEU A 222 -10.36 -6.52 4.81
C LEU A 222 -11.87 -6.56 4.56
N LEU A 223 -12.59 -7.52 5.15
CA LEU A 223 -14.05 -7.60 5.04
C LEU A 223 -14.74 -6.37 5.66
N ALA A 224 -14.25 -5.92 6.83
CA ALA A 224 -14.73 -4.69 7.46
C ALA A 224 -14.45 -3.46 6.60
N ALA A 225 -13.29 -3.40 5.92
CA ALA A 225 -12.99 -2.32 4.99
C ALA A 225 -14.03 -2.21 3.87
N ARG A 226 -14.42 -3.35 3.27
CA ARG A 226 -15.44 -3.39 2.22
C ARG A 226 -16.83 -3.12 2.77
N HIS A 227 -17.29 -3.94 3.71
CA HIS A 227 -18.70 -4.03 4.05
C HIS A 227 -19.12 -2.98 5.07
N VAL A 228 -18.24 -2.62 6.01
CA VAL A 228 -18.54 -1.66 7.08
C VAL A 228 -18.06 -0.26 6.72
N ALA A 229 -16.81 -0.11 6.32
CA ALA A 229 -16.26 1.19 5.93
C ALA A 229 -16.68 1.60 4.50
N GLY A 230 -17.11 0.66 3.65
CA GLY A 230 -17.52 0.96 2.27
C GLY A 230 -16.37 1.48 1.41
N ALA A 231 -15.16 0.94 1.63
CA ALA A 231 -13.96 1.36 0.92
C ALA A 231 -13.99 0.96 -0.56
N ASP A 232 -13.52 1.88 -1.42
CA ASP A 232 -13.24 1.61 -2.83
C ASP A 232 -11.80 1.09 -3.02
N LEU A 233 -10.92 1.36 -2.05
CA LEU A 233 -9.52 0.98 -2.05
C LEU A 233 -9.08 0.63 -0.62
N VAL A 234 -8.38 -0.49 -0.46
CA VAL A 234 -7.73 -0.83 0.80
C VAL A 234 -6.23 -0.72 0.67
N VAL A 235 -5.59 -0.06 1.64
CA VAL A 235 -4.13 -0.11 1.83
C VAL A 235 -3.84 -1.00 3.03
N VAL A 236 -2.96 -2.00 2.87
CA VAL A 236 -2.50 -2.85 3.96
C VAL A 236 -1.02 -2.60 4.20
N ALA A 237 -0.66 -2.20 5.41
CA ALA A 237 0.72 -2.06 5.84
C ALA A 237 0.81 -2.13 7.37
N GLN A 238 1.97 -2.51 7.90
CA GLN A 238 2.22 -2.42 9.33
C GLN A 238 2.21 -0.96 9.83
N GLY A 239 1.99 -0.77 11.14
CA GLY A 239 2.17 0.53 11.80
C GLY A 239 3.63 1.04 11.74
N PRO A 240 3.88 2.29 12.17
CA PRO A 240 5.25 2.83 12.20
C PRO A 240 6.20 1.98 13.06
N GLY A 241 7.51 2.00 12.76
CA GLY A 241 8.51 1.28 13.55
C GLY A 241 8.89 -0.10 13.02
N ASN A 242 9.06 -0.21 11.70
CA ASN A 242 9.50 -1.44 11.03
C ASN A 242 10.72 -2.07 11.73
N LEU A 243 10.60 -3.34 12.10
CA LEU A 243 11.68 -4.13 12.68
C LEU A 243 12.50 -4.79 11.58
N GLY A 244 13.82 -4.82 11.74
CA GLY A 244 14.73 -5.47 10.80
C GLY A 244 16.05 -5.82 11.47
N THR A 245 16.54 -7.03 11.22
CA THR A 245 17.82 -7.52 11.73
C THR A 245 18.91 -7.60 10.65
N GLY A 246 18.57 -7.27 9.41
CA GLY A 246 19.46 -7.40 8.25
C GLY A 246 19.61 -8.85 7.75
N THR A 247 18.91 -9.81 8.35
CA THR A 247 18.81 -11.18 7.83
C THR A 247 17.65 -11.29 6.84
N ARG A 248 17.69 -12.29 5.96
CA ARG A 248 16.68 -12.48 4.90
C ARG A 248 15.24 -12.49 5.42
N TRP A 249 14.99 -13.15 6.55
CA TRP A 249 13.64 -13.32 7.10
C TRP A 249 13.35 -12.43 8.29
N GLY A 250 14.38 -11.87 8.92
CA GLY A 250 14.23 -11.14 10.18
C GLY A 250 13.83 -9.70 9.96
N PHE A 251 12.66 -9.46 9.34
CA PHE A 251 12.05 -8.14 9.20
C PHE A 251 10.53 -8.24 9.27
N SER A 252 9.85 -7.26 9.87
CA SER A 252 8.40 -7.30 10.10
C SER A 252 7.57 -7.12 8.81
N GLY A 253 8.12 -6.43 7.81
CA GLY A 253 7.50 -6.27 6.50
C GLY A 253 7.29 -7.58 5.71
N VAL A 254 7.81 -8.72 6.19
CA VAL A 254 7.60 -10.03 5.57
C VAL A 254 6.11 -10.38 5.48
N ALA A 255 5.31 -9.89 6.43
CA ALA A 255 3.86 -10.06 6.49
C ALA A 255 3.11 -9.44 5.28
N ALA A 256 3.76 -8.59 4.48
CA ALA A 256 3.18 -8.10 3.24
C ALA A 256 2.81 -9.24 2.26
N GLY A 257 3.60 -10.32 2.22
CA GLY A 257 3.25 -11.50 1.42
C GLY A 257 2.01 -12.23 1.94
N GLU A 258 1.86 -12.32 3.27
CA GLU A 258 0.69 -12.92 3.92
C GLU A 258 -0.58 -12.09 3.69
N ALA A 259 -0.45 -10.76 3.70
CA ALA A 259 -1.55 -9.85 3.40
C ALA A 259 -2.07 -9.99 1.95
N LEU A 260 -1.18 -10.21 0.97
CA LEU A 260 -1.58 -10.53 -0.40
C LEU A 260 -2.33 -11.86 -0.48
N ASN A 261 -1.87 -12.88 0.26
CA ASN A 261 -2.58 -14.15 0.33
C ASN A 261 -3.98 -13.98 0.95
N ALA A 262 -4.10 -13.20 2.03
CA ALA A 262 -5.38 -12.91 2.67
C ALA A 262 -6.36 -12.17 1.73
N ALA A 263 -5.86 -11.19 0.96
CA ALA A 263 -6.66 -10.51 -0.06
C ALA A 263 -7.17 -11.49 -1.13
N ALA A 264 -6.31 -12.38 -1.61
CA ALA A 264 -6.67 -13.37 -2.62
C ALA A 264 -7.67 -14.41 -2.12
N VAL A 265 -7.54 -14.87 -0.86
CA VAL A 265 -8.49 -15.80 -0.22
C VAL A 265 -9.91 -15.24 -0.26
N LEU A 266 -10.05 -13.93 -0.06
CA LEU A 266 -11.34 -13.24 -0.06
C LEU A 266 -11.72 -12.66 -1.42
N GLY A 267 -11.12 -13.10 -2.54
CA GLY A 267 -11.48 -12.61 -3.87
C GLY A 267 -11.12 -11.13 -4.15
N GLY A 268 -10.20 -10.54 -3.39
CA GLY A 268 -9.67 -9.20 -3.63
C GLY A 268 -8.58 -9.17 -4.71
N ARG A 269 -8.37 -8.00 -5.33
CA ARG A 269 -7.29 -7.76 -6.31
C ARG A 269 -6.03 -7.30 -5.58
N GLY A 270 -5.12 -8.23 -5.30
CA GLY A 270 -3.86 -7.95 -4.61
C GLY A 270 -2.88 -7.14 -5.47
N ILE A 271 -2.41 -6.01 -4.94
CA ILE A 271 -1.45 -5.11 -5.59
C ILE A 271 -0.22 -4.98 -4.68
N ALA A 272 0.93 -5.43 -5.16
CA ALA A 272 2.19 -5.37 -4.46
C ALA A 272 2.91 -4.04 -4.74
N SER A 273 2.93 -3.13 -3.77
CA SER A 273 3.70 -1.89 -3.83
C SER A 273 5.17 -2.20 -3.60
N LEU A 274 6.02 -1.98 -4.60
CA LEU A 274 7.46 -2.15 -4.46
C LEU A 274 8.05 -1.09 -3.53
N ARG A 275 8.98 -1.51 -2.67
CA ARG A 275 9.87 -0.61 -1.96
C ARG A 275 11.12 -0.41 -2.81
N VAL A 276 11.28 0.80 -3.34
CA VAL A 276 12.42 1.20 -4.17
C VAL A 276 13.29 2.18 -3.40
N SER A 277 14.60 2.14 -3.63
CA SER A 277 15.56 3.10 -3.06
C SER A 277 16.59 3.48 -4.13
N GLY A 278 16.80 4.79 -4.30
CA GLY A 278 17.80 5.35 -5.22
C GLY A 278 18.95 6.08 -4.51
N ALA A 279 18.73 6.57 -3.29
CA ALA A 279 19.67 7.47 -2.62
C ALA A 279 20.77 6.76 -1.78
N ASP A 280 20.65 5.46 -1.53
CA ASP A 280 21.69 4.71 -0.81
C ASP A 280 22.76 4.20 -1.78
N PRO A 281 24.01 4.66 -1.72
CA PRO A 281 25.04 4.30 -2.70
C PRO A 281 25.49 2.84 -2.59
N ARG A 282 25.10 2.12 -1.52
CA ARG A 282 25.46 0.71 -1.35
C ARG A 282 24.68 -0.13 -2.34
N GLU A 283 25.38 -0.91 -3.15
CA GLU A 283 24.80 -1.72 -4.25
C GLU A 283 23.59 -2.57 -3.84
N ARG A 284 23.62 -3.17 -2.64
CA ARG A 284 22.51 -3.98 -2.10
C ARG A 284 21.25 -3.20 -1.71
N HIS A 285 21.32 -1.87 -1.69
CA HIS A 285 20.22 -0.97 -1.33
C HIS A 285 19.77 -0.09 -2.51
N LEU A 286 20.30 -0.34 -3.72
CA LEU A 286 19.91 0.30 -4.97
C LEU A 286 18.88 -0.56 -5.72
N GLY A 287 17.78 0.08 -6.12
CA GLY A 287 16.68 -0.57 -6.83
C GLY A 287 15.60 -1.11 -5.88
N VAL A 288 15.06 -2.28 -6.19
CA VAL A 288 14.05 -2.98 -5.39
C VAL A 288 14.65 -3.51 -4.10
N SER A 289 14.03 -3.19 -2.97
CA SER A 289 14.43 -3.67 -1.66
C SER A 289 14.33 -5.19 -1.56
N HIS A 290 15.33 -5.81 -0.92
CA HIS A 290 15.29 -7.24 -0.59
C HIS A 290 14.06 -7.63 0.26
N HIS A 291 13.45 -6.70 1.00
CA HIS A 291 12.18 -6.91 1.69
C HIS A 291 11.06 -7.22 0.70
N SER A 292 10.91 -6.42 -0.36
CA SER A 292 9.91 -6.66 -1.42
C SER A 292 10.22 -7.96 -2.18
N LEU A 293 11.50 -8.20 -2.52
CA LEU A 293 11.91 -9.45 -3.18
C LEU A 293 11.57 -10.69 -2.33
N THR A 294 11.71 -10.60 -1.01
CA THR A 294 11.41 -11.73 -0.11
C THR A 294 9.91 -11.87 0.14
N ALA A 295 9.23 -10.80 0.53
CA ALA A 295 7.80 -10.83 0.85
C ALA A 295 6.96 -11.25 -0.36
N TYR A 296 7.17 -10.61 -1.51
CA TYR A 296 6.39 -10.92 -2.71
C TYR A 296 6.94 -12.17 -3.41
N GLY A 297 8.26 -12.28 -3.57
CA GLY A 297 8.85 -13.42 -4.30
C GLY A 297 8.82 -14.77 -3.56
N ARG A 298 8.70 -14.79 -2.23
CA ARG A 298 8.77 -16.05 -1.44
C ARG A 298 7.56 -16.31 -0.54
N VAL A 299 6.87 -15.28 -0.06
CA VAL A 299 5.76 -15.42 0.91
C VAL A 299 4.41 -15.28 0.24
N ALA A 300 4.27 -14.38 -0.74
CA ALA A 300 3.07 -14.33 -1.56
C ALA A 300 2.98 -15.61 -2.42
N LEU A 301 1.93 -16.38 -2.19
CA LEU A 301 1.62 -17.62 -2.91
C LEU A 301 0.57 -17.35 -3.97
N ALA A 302 -0.37 -16.44 -3.69
CA ALA A 302 -1.41 -16.05 -4.61
C ALA A 302 -0.92 -15.04 -5.67
N PRO A 303 -1.59 -14.97 -6.83
CA PRO A 303 -1.33 -13.95 -7.82
C PRO A 303 -1.54 -12.53 -7.30
N ALA A 304 -0.69 -11.62 -7.78
CA ALA A 304 -0.75 -10.20 -7.45
C ALA A 304 -0.14 -9.36 -8.58
N ASP A 305 -0.60 -8.12 -8.67
CA ASP A 305 -0.03 -7.10 -9.55
C ASP A 305 1.19 -6.45 -8.87
N VAL A 306 2.38 -6.71 -9.39
CA VAL A 306 3.62 -6.09 -8.95
C VAL A 306 3.83 -4.81 -9.74
N VAL A 307 3.59 -3.67 -9.08
CA VAL A 307 3.65 -2.37 -9.74
C VAL A 307 5.07 -1.85 -9.80
N VAL A 308 5.56 -1.65 -11.02
CA VAL A 308 6.90 -1.19 -11.36
C VAL A 308 6.82 0.28 -11.80
N PRO A 309 7.37 1.22 -11.02
CA PRO A 309 7.38 2.63 -11.42
C PRO A 309 8.31 2.86 -12.60
N LEU A 310 7.85 3.59 -13.61
CA LEU A 310 8.70 4.10 -14.68
C LEU A 310 9.50 5.29 -14.15
N LEU A 311 10.77 5.02 -13.83
CA LEU A 311 11.75 5.99 -13.31
C LEU A 311 12.86 6.23 -14.32
N ASP A 312 13.60 7.33 -14.16
CA ASP A 312 14.75 7.65 -15.00
C ASP A 312 15.89 6.63 -14.84
N ALA A 313 16.65 6.44 -15.92
CA ALA A 313 17.87 5.63 -15.91
C ALA A 313 18.98 6.31 -15.08
N PRO A 314 19.87 5.54 -14.41
CA PRO A 314 19.99 4.08 -14.45
C PRO A 314 19.07 3.34 -13.46
N LEU A 315 18.41 4.04 -12.54
CA LEU A 315 17.61 3.42 -11.48
C LEU A 315 16.40 2.66 -12.04
N GLY A 316 15.65 3.26 -12.96
CA GLY A 316 14.46 2.64 -13.55
C GLY A 316 14.77 1.32 -14.26
N ALA A 317 15.88 1.24 -15.01
CA ALA A 317 16.31 0.02 -15.68
C ALA A 317 16.60 -1.10 -14.67
N ARG A 318 17.33 -0.79 -13.58
CA ARG A 318 17.62 -1.75 -12.51
C ARG A 318 16.36 -2.23 -11.80
N VAL A 319 15.42 -1.33 -11.53
CA VAL A 319 14.13 -1.67 -10.90
C VAL A 319 13.32 -2.60 -11.79
N ALA A 320 13.27 -2.33 -13.10
CA ALA A 320 12.57 -3.18 -14.06
C ALA A 320 13.19 -4.58 -14.15
N GLU A 321 14.51 -4.69 -14.20
CA GLU A 321 15.24 -5.97 -14.21
C GLU A 321 14.95 -6.79 -12.95
N GLN A 322 15.08 -6.18 -11.77
CA GLN A 322 14.83 -6.86 -10.49
C GLN A 322 13.37 -7.28 -10.31
N ALA A 323 12.44 -6.50 -10.87
CA ALA A 323 11.02 -6.86 -10.87
C ALA A 323 10.73 -8.03 -11.83
N ALA A 324 11.40 -8.10 -12.99
CA ALA A 324 11.34 -9.25 -13.89
C ALA A 324 11.78 -10.54 -13.21
N ASP A 325 12.90 -10.50 -12.48
CA ASP A 325 13.38 -11.64 -11.69
C ASP A 325 12.39 -12.07 -10.60
N LEU A 326 11.70 -11.11 -9.97
CA LEU A 326 10.73 -11.37 -8.90
C LEU A 326 9.52 -12.18 -9.39
N VAL A 327 9.10 -11.97 -10.63
CA VAL A 327 7.95 -12.66 -11.22
C VAL A 327 8.33 -13.92 -12.01
N ALA A 328 9.63 -14.22 -12.15
CA ALA A 328 10.13 -15.35 -12.93
C ALA A 328 10.24 -16.67 -12.11
N PRO A 329 10.00 -17.85 -12.73
CA PRO A 329 9.33 -18.01 -14.04
C PRO A 329 7.88 -17.56 -13.94
N GLY A 330 7.37 -16.97 -15.02
CA GLY A 330 6.06 -16.32 -15.06
C GLY A 330 4.90 -17.21 -14.62
N GLY A 331 3.78 -16.58 -14.25
CA GLY A 331 2.52 -17.27 -13.96
C GLY A 331 2.03 -17.16 -12.52
N ARG A 332 2.87 -16.73 -11.56
CA ARG A 332 2.39 -16.35 -10.22
C ARG A 332 1.97 -14.89 -10.17
N HIS A 333 2.92 -13.97 -10.35
CA HIS A 333 2.63 -12.54 -10.32
C HIS A 333 2.56 -11.95 -11.73
N ARG A 334 1.93 -10.78 -11.83
CA ARG A 334 1.90 -9.99 -13.05
C ARG A 334 2.67 -8.69 -12.83
N LEU A 335 3.54 -8.33 -13.78
CA LEU A 335 4.18 -7.03 -13.77
C LEU A 335 3.26 -5.98 -14.37
N VAL A 336 3.16 -4.85 -13.69
CA VAL A 336 2.43 -3.68 -14.16
C VAL A 336 3.38 -2.50 -14.19
N ARG A 337 3.73 -2.01 -15.37
CA ARG A 337 4.55 -0.81 -15.54
C ARG A 337 3.66 0.42 -15.41
N ALA A 338 4.01 1.33 -14.50
CA ALA A 338 3.19 2.49 -14.19
C ALA A 338 3.96 3.79 -14.38
N ALA A 339 3.42 4.69 -15.20
CA ALA A 339 3.97 6.03 -15.40
C ALA A 339 3.95 6.84 -14.10
N CYS A 340 4.99 7.64 -13.87
CA CYS A 340 5.18 8.41 -12.64
C CYS A 340 5.48 9.91 -12.85
N ALA A 341 5.63 10.37 -14.10
CA ALA A 341 6.12 11.72 -14.40
C ALA A 341 5.27 12.84 -13.76
N ASP A 342 3.95 12.63 -13.69
CA ASP A 342 2.96 13.57 -13.17
C ASP A 342 2.59 13.31 -11.69
N LEU A 343 3.18 12.30 -11.04
CA LEU A 343 2.88 11.98 -9.64
C LEU A 343 3.65 12.84 -8.64
N LEU A 344 4.77 13.44 -9.05
CA LEU A 344 5.59 14.25 -8.15
C LEU A 344 4.85 15.51 -7.62
N PRO A 345 4.12 16.28 -8.45
CA PRO A 345 3.24 17.34 -7.95
C PRO A 345 2.19 16.85 -6.95
N ALA A 346 1.48 15.75 -7.25
CA ALA A 346 0.47 15.19 -6.35
C ALA A 346 1.05 14.75 -5.00
N LEU A 347 2.27 14.21 -4.99
CA LEU A 347 2.98 13.86 -3.76
C LEU A 347 3.31 15.10 -2.90
N ARG A 348 3.54 16.26 -3.51
CA ARG A 348 3.77 17.53 -2.78
C ARG A 348 2.50 18.11 -2.18
N GLU A 349 1.33 17.76 -2.72
CA GLU A 349 0.02 18.18 -2.22
C GLU A 349 -0.49 17.29 -1.08
N ALA A 350 0.25 16.24 -0.70
CA ALA A 350 -0.10 15.41 0.44
C ALA A 350 -0.23 16.28 1.72
N PRO A 351 -1.30 16.10 2.53
CA PRO A 351 -1.53 16.89 3.74
C PRO A 351 -0.51 16.58 4.85
N VAL A 352 0.37 15.62 4.60
CA VAL A 352 1.37 15.10 5.53
C VAL A 352 2.74 15.14 4.88
N ARG A 353 3.78 15.38 5.69
CA ARG A 353 5.15 15.31 5.20
C ARG A 353 5.50 13.86 4.84
N LEU A 354 5.88 13.65 3.58
CA LEU A 354 6.45 12.39 3.12
C LEU A 354 7.89 12.24 3.62
N SER A 355 8.13 11.20 4.42
CA SER A 355 9.47 10.83 4.86
C SER A 355 9.59 9.33 5.09
N THR A 356 10.76 8.78 4.74
CA THR A 356 11.11 7.38 4.99
C THR A 356 12.59 7.27 5.33
N MET A 357 12.92 6.51 6.37
CA MET A 357 14.30 6.29 6.82
C MET A 357 15.13 7.58 6.99
N GLY A 358 14.50 8.67 7.46
CA GLY A 358 15.16 9.96 7.67
C GLY A 358 15.32 10.83 6.42
N ARG A 359 14.85 10.38 5.25
CA ARG A 359 14.87 11.14 3.98
C ARG A 359 13.47 11.63 3.64
N GLY A 360 13.36 12.83 3.09
CA GLY A 360 12.12 13.41 2.56
C GLY A 360 11.93 13.14 1.06
N LEU A 361 10.82 13.65 0.51
CA LEU A 361 10.49 13.53 -0.92
C LEU A 361 11.60 14.11 -1.83
N ASP A 362 12.13 15.28 -1.50
CA ASP A 362 13.16 15.93 -2.32
C ASP A 362 14.56 15.28 -2.16
N ASP A 363 14.77 14.49 -1.10
CA ASP A 363 16.02 13.75 -0.88
C ASP A 363 16.05 12.42 -1.66
N ASP A 364 14.91 11.73 -1.73
CA ASP A 364 14.75 10.40 -2.35
C ASP A 364 13.30 10.21 -2.81
N ALA A 365 12.98 10.60 -4.04
CA ALA A 365 11.61 10.56 -4.56
C ALA A 365 11.16 9.13 -4.93
N ALA A 366 12.09 8.24 -5.28
CA ALA A 366 11.79 6.92 -5.84
C ALA A 366 10.90 6.03 -4.94
N PRO A 367 11.11 5.92 -3.61
CA PRO A 367 10.20 5.17 -2.73
C PRO A 367 8.76 5.70 -2.77
N PHE A 368 8.58 7.02 -2.87
CA PHE A 368 7.26 7.64 -2.87
C PHE A 368 6.56 7.53 -4.22
N LEU A 369 7.32 7.66 -5.33
CA LEU A 369 6.79 7.44 -6.68
C LEU A 369 6.37 5.97 -6.88
N ALA A 370 7.14 5.01 -6.36
CA ALA A 370 6.79 3.59 -6.40
C ALA A 370 5.46 3.32 -5.67
N ALA A 371 5.29 3.90 -4.48
CA ALA A 371 4.07 3.80 -3.70
C ALA A 371 2.87 4.49 -4.39
N ALA A 372 3.06 5.70 -4.94
CA ALA A 372 2.02 6.41 -5.67
C ALA A 372 1.58 5.68 -6.94
N ALA A 373 2.52 5.07 -7.66
CA ALA A 373 2.22 4.24 -8.83
C ALA A 373 1.27 3.09 -8.48
N ALA A 374 1.45 2.44 -7.33
CA ALA A 374 0.55 1.40 -6.87
C ALA A 374 -0.86 1.93 -6.55
N GLY A 375 -0.96 3.12 -5.96
CA GLY A 375 -2.25 3.79 -5.73
C GLY A 375 -2.97 4.16 -7.02
N ARG A 376 -2.23 4.69 -8.01
CA ARG A 376 -2.75 4.95 -9.36
C ARG A 376 -3.29 3.69 -10.00
N TRP A 377 -2.53 2.61 -9.97
CA TRP A 377 -2.97 1.33 -10.54
C TRP A 377 -4.25 0.82 -9.89
N ALA A 378 -4.36 0.96 -8.56
CA ALA A 378 -5.57 0.56 -7.85
C ALA A 378 -6.82 1.29 -8.35
N VAL A 379 -6.73 2.59 -8.65
CA VAL A 379 -7.85 3.36 -9.19
C VAL A 379 -8.18 2.98 -10.64
N ARG A 380 -7.17 2.68 -11.46
CA ARG A 380 -7.37 2.17 -12.81
C ARG A 380 -8.17 0.87 -12.86
N LEU A 381 -8.07 0.04 -11.82
CA LEU A 381 -8.85 -1.19 -11.69
C LEU A 381 -10.33 -0.97 -11.32
N LEU A 382 -10.71 0.23 -10.86
CA LEU A 382 -12.08 0.55 -10.44
C LEU A 382 -13.01 0.88 -11.62
N ALA A 383 -12.45 1.28 -12.76
CA ALA A 383 -13.20 1.60 -13.98
C ALA A 383 -12.65 0.81 -15.18
N PRO A 384 -12.80 -0.52 -15.20
CA PRO A 384 -12.36 -1.32 -16.33
C PRO A 384 -13.16 -0.99 -17.58
N ALA A 385 -12.58 -1.25 -18.75
CA ALA A 385 -13.36 -1.24 -19.99
C ALA A 385 -14.45 -2.31 -19.94
N THR A 386 -15.61 -2.03 -20.52
CA THR A 386 -16.76 -2.95 -20.61
C THR A 386 -17.21 -3.08 -22.06
N GLY A 387 -17.92 -4.16 -22.38
CA GLY A 387 -18.31 -4.49 -23.75
C GLY A 387 -17.14 -4.85 -24.67
N SER A 388 -17.29 -4.58 -25.98
CA SER A 388 -16.28 -4.95 -26.98
C SER A 388 -15.13 -3.93 -27.04
N VAL A 389 -13.90 -4.43 -26.90
CA VAL A 389 -12.67 -3.70 -27.24
C VAL A 389 -11.98 -4.38 -28.41
N TRP A 390 -11.22 -3.63 -29.20
CA TRP A 390 -10.79 -4.07 -30.53
C TRP A 390 -9.27 -4.10 -30.66
N HIS A 391 -8.72 -5.11 -31.29
CA HIS A 391 -7.27 -5.21 -31.58
C HIS A 391 -7.04 -5.51 -33.06
N LEU A 392 -6.11 -4.79 -33.68
CA LEU A 392 -5.64 -5.10 -35.04
C LEU A 392 -4.44 -6.04 -34.96
N ALA A 393 -4.61 -7.25 -35.50
CA ALA A 393 -3.60 -8.29 -35.56
C ALA A 393 -3.11 -8.51 -37.01
N LEU A 394 -1.85 -8.90 -37.18
CA LEU A 394 -1.40 -9.52 -38.43
C LEU A 394 -2.05 -10.92 -38.55
N ALA A 395 -2.38 -11.32 -39.78
CA ALA A 395 -2.98 -12.64 -40.02
C ALA A 395 -2.11 -13.80 -39.49
N ASP A 396 -0.79 -13.73 -39.67
CA ASP A 396 0.15 -14.74 -39.16
C ASP A 396 0.12 -14.84 -37.62
N ASP A 397 0.02 -13.70 -36.93
CA ASP A 397 -0.07 -13.67 -35.46
C ASP A 397 -1.40 -14.30 -34.98
N TRP A 398 -2.48 -14.04 -35.70
CA TRP A 398 -3.79 -14.64 -35.43
C TRP A 398 -3.78 -16.16 -35.66
N ASP A 399 -3.23 -16.63 -36.78
CA ASP A 399 -3.11 -18.07 -37.06
C ASP A 399 -2.25 -18.79 -36.03
N ALA A 400 -1.15 -18.17 -35.60
CA ALA A 400 -0.32 -18.70 -34.54
C ALA A 400 -1.07 -18.75 -33.19
N ALA A 401 -1.90 -17.75 -32.88
CA ALA A 401 -2.72 -17.73 -31.68
C ALA A 401 -3.79 -18.83 -31.68
N GLN A 402 -4.42 -19.11 -32.83
CA GLN A 402 -5.39 -20.20 -32.98
C GLN A 402 -4.79 -21.57 -32.62
N ALA A 403 -3.52 -21.79 -32.94
CA ALA A 403 -2.81 -23.00 -32.55
C ALA A 403 -2.51 -23.08 -31.03
N ARG A 404 -2.35 -21.93 -30.35
CA ARG A 404 -2.04 -21.83 -28.92
C ARG A 404 -3.27 -21.72 -28.02
N GLY A 405 -4.42 -21.32 -28.56
CA GLY A 405 -5.63 -21.00 -27.79
C GLY A 405 -5.59 -19.68 -27.03
N THR A 406 -4.53 -18.87 -27.22
CA THR A 406 -4.34 -17.56 -26.59
C THR A 406 -3.63 -16.60 -27.55
N TYR A 407 -4.01 -15.32 -27.50
CA TYR A 407 -3.38 -14.22 -28.25
C TYR A 407 -2.51 -13.37 -27.32
N ASP A 408 -1.22 -13.30 -27.58
CA ASP A 408 -0.22 -12.66 -26.72
C ASP A 408 0.61 -11.59 -27.45
N VAL A 409 0.25 -11.19 -28.67
CA VAL A 409 1.00 -10.14 -29.37
C VAL A 409 0.51 -8.78 -28.86
N PRO A 410 1.36 -7.99 -28.16
CA PRO A 410 0.90 -6.79 -27.50
C PRO A 410 0.63 -5.63 -28.48
N THR A 411 1.44 -5.57 -29.53
CA THR A 411 1.36 -4.67 -30.68
C THR A 411 2.35 -5.18 -31.73
N ARG A 412 2.28 -4.67 -32.97
CA ARG A 412 3.13 -5.08 -34.09
C ARG A 412 4.62 -5.00 -33.72
N GLY A 413 5.33 -6.11 -33.88
CA GLY A 413 6.78 -6.18 -33.70
C GLY A 413 7.27 -6.20 -32.25
N ALA A 414 6.37 -6.28 -31.27
CA ALA A 414 6.71 -6.36 -29.85
C ALA A 414 6.33 -7.72 -29.24
N ARG A 415 6.92 -8.08 -28.11
CA ARG A 415 6.61 -9.32 -27.36
C ARG A 415 5.88 -8.98 -26.07
N PHE A 416 4.97 -9.86 -25.64
CA PHE A 416 4.21 -9.65 -24.42
C PHE A 416 5.11 -9.40 -23.20
N ASP A 417 6.18 -10.18 -23.05
CA ASP A 417 7.11 -10.07 -21.93
C ASP A 417 7.82 -8.71 -21.84
N ASP A 418 7.93 -7.99 -22.97
CA ASP A 418 8.54 -6.66 -23.02
C ASP A 418 7.54 -5.56 -22.63
N VAL A 419 6.29 -5.69 -23.08
CA VAL A 419 5.23 -4.67 -22.94
C VAL A 419 4.38 -4.87 -21.68
N GLY A 420 3.91 -6.09 -21.45
CA GLY A 420 3.10 -6.51 -20.29
C GLY A 420 1.57 -6.48 -20.50
N PHE A 421 1.09 -6.01 -21.65
CA PHE A 421 -0.33 -5.94 -21.98
C PHE A 421 -0.58 -5.91 -23.50
N VAL A 422 -1.78 -6.30 -23.94
CA VAL A 422 -2.25 -6.16 -25.32
C VAL A 422 -2.94 -4.81 -25.51
N HIS A 423 -2.50 -4.04 -26.52
CA HIS A 423 -3.14 -2.77 -26.88
C HIS A 423 -4.47 -3.04 -27.57
N CYS A 424 -5.56 -2.49 -27.05
CA CYS A 424 -6.84 -2.50 -27.71
C CYS A 424 -7.30 -1.06 -28.00
N SER A 425 -8.43 -0.93 -28.66
CA SER A 425 -9.04 0.31 -29.10
C SER A 425 -10.54 0.27 -28.84
N HIS A 426 -11.13 1.42 -28.54
CA HIS A 426 -12.55 1.62 -28.75
C HIS A 426 -12.88 1.64 -30.24
N ALA A 427 -14.14 1.41 -30.59
CA ALA A 427 -14.58 1.28 -31.98
C ALA A 427 -14.22 2.51 -32.85
N ASP A 428 -14.33 3.70 -32.30
CA ASP A 428 -14.01 4.99 -32.93
C ASP A 428 -12.51 5.22 -33.12
N GLN A 429 -11.66 4.47 -32.42
CA GLN A 429 -10.20 4.61 -32.47
C GLN A 429 -9.51 3.70 -33.49
N VAL A 430 -10.17 2.60 -33.89
CA VAL A 430 -9.58 1.54 -34.75
C VAL A 430 -9.01 2.10 -36.05
N ASP A 431 -9.75 2.97 -36.75
CA ASP A 431 -9.32 3.55 -38.03
C ASP A 431 -8.13 4.52 -37.87
N GLY A 432 -7.99 5.15 -36.70
CA GLY A 432 -6.83 5.95 -36.35
C GLY A 432 -5.58 5.09 -36.21
N ILE A 433 -5.68 4.01 -35.43
CA ILE A 433 -4.59 3.05 -35.18
C ILE A 433 -4.16 2.34 -36.47
N ALA A 434 -5.11 1.91 -37.31
CA ALA A 434 -4.80 1.29 -38.59
C ALA A 434 -3.91 2.20 -39.46
N ARG A 435 -4.26 3.49 -39.56
CA ARG A 435 -3.49 4.47 -40.34
C ARG A 435 -2.13 4.80 -39.72
N ALA A 436 -2.04 4.82 -38.39
CA ALA A 436 -0.81 5.20 -37.70
C ALA A 436 0.24 4.08 -37.68
N PHE A 437 -0.17 2.83 -37.51
CA PHE A 437 0.74 1.71 -37.20
C PHE A 437 0.72 0.55 -38.21
N TYR A 438 -0.29 0.51 -39.07
CA TYR A 438 -0.53 -0.61 -39.99
C TYR A 438 -0.78 -0.18 -41.45
N ALA A 439 -0.42 1.05 -41.82
CA ALA A 439 -0.64 1.58 -43.17
C ALA A 439 0.09 0.81 -44.29
N ASP A 440 1.14 0.08 -43.94
CA ASP A 440 1.97 -0.76 -44.81
C ASP A 440 1.68 -2.26 -44.69
N ALA A 441 0.63 -2.65 -43.95
CA ALA A 441 0.23 -4.05 -43.76
C ALA A 441 -1.05 -4.36 -44.53
N ASP A 442 -1.01 -5.39 -45.38
CA ASP A 442 -2.13 -5.76 -46.26
C ASP A 442 -3.02 -6.87 -45.65
N ASP A 443 -2.46 -7.74 -44.81
CA ASP A 443 -3.14 -8.92 -44.24
C ASP A 443 -3.42 -8.75 -42.74
N LEU A 444 -4.50 -8.03 -42.43
CA LEU A 444 -4.94 -7.75 -41.06
C LEU A 444 -6.22 -8.51 -40.69
N VAL A 445 -6.32 -8.86 -39.42
CA VAL A 445 -7.54 -9.38 -38.78
C VAL A 445 -7.91 -8.43 -37.66
N LEU A 446 -9.19 -8.04 -37.60
CA LEU A 446 -9.71 -7.26 -36.50
C LEU A 446 -10.28 -8.21 -35.44
N LEU A 447 -9.68 -8.20 -34.26
CA LEU A 447 -10.10 -9.03 -33.13
C LEU A 447 -11.06 -8.24 -32.25
N GLU A 448 -12.31 -8.71 -32.16
CA GLU A 448 -13.28 -8.24 -31.18
C GLU A 448 -13.06 -9.01 -29.87
N VAL A 449 -12.72 -8.32 -28.80
CA VAL A 449 -12.49 -8.90 -27.47
C VAL A 449 -13.65 -8.51 -26.55
N ASP A 450 -14.32 -9.50 -25.98
CA ASP A 450 -15.36 -9.28 -24.96
C ASP A 450 -14.70 -8.97 -23.61
N ALA A 451 -14.68 -7.69 -23.23
CA ALA A 451 -14.06 -7.24 -21.99
C ALA A 451 -14.83 -7.71 -20.74
N ASP A 452 -16.14 -7.91 -20.84
CA ASP A 452 -16.98 -8.34 -19.72
C ASP A 452 -16.72 -9.83 -19.41
N ALA A 453 -16.62 -10.67 -20.45
CA ALA A 453 -16.23 -12.07 -20.30
C ALA A 453 -14.78 -12.23 -19.80
N LEU A 454 -13.92 -11.28 -20.11
CA LEU A 454 -12.51 -11.27 -19.72
C LEU A 454 -12.26 -10.76 -18.29
N ALA A 455 -13.16 -9.96 -17.71
CA ALA A 455 -12.97 -9.26 -16.43
C ALA A 455 -12.67 -10.18 -15.23
N ALA A 456 -13.09 -11.46 -15.30
CA ALA A 456 -12.79 -12.46 -14.28
C ALA A 456 -11.38 -13.07 -14.41
N ARG A 457 -10.72 -12.91 -15.57
CA ARG A 457 -9.43 -13.55 -15.90
C ARG A 457 -8.30 -12.54 -16.07
N ALA A 458 -8.60 -11.32 -16.50
CA ALA A 458 -7.61 -10.27 -16.72
C ALA A 458 -8.15 -8.87 -16.40
N ALA A 459 -7.24 -7.96 -16.10
CA ALA A 459 -7.58 -6.55 -15.98
C ALA A 459 -7.61 -5.92 -17.38
N VAL A 460 -8.73 -5.27 -17.72
CA VAL A 460 -8.88 -4.45 -18.93
C VAL A 460 -8.99 -3.00 -18.50
N VAL A 461 -7.90 -2.25 -18.65
CA VAL A 461 -7.75 -0.90 -18.07
C VAL A 461 -7.74 0.15 -19.16
N VAL A 462 -8.46 1.25 -18.96
CA VAL A 462 -8.42 2.41 -19.86
C VAL A 462 -7.41 3.43 -19.36
N GLU A 463 -6.31 3.60 -20.09
CA GLU A 463 -5.18 4.45 -19.68
C GLU A 463 -4.59 5.24 -20.86
N PRO A 464 -3.82 6.31 -20.61
CA PRO A 464 -3.23 7.13 -21.67
C PRO A 464 -2.35 6.28 -22.61
N GLY A 465 -2.51 6.47 -23.92
CA GLY A 465 -1.76 5.74 -24.94
C GLY A 465 -0.28 6.14 -25.00
N ASP A 466 0.05 7.39 -24.63
CA ASP A 466 1.42 7.82 -24.37
C ASP A 466 1.67 7.86 -22.85
N PRO A 467 2.50 6.96 -22.29
CA PRO A 467 2.78 6.95 -20.86
C PRO A 467 3.57 8.18 -20.38
N ALA A 468 4.19 8.96 -21.29
CA ALA A 468 4.85 10.23 -20.96
C ALA A 468 3.88 11.42 -20.93
N ASP A 469 2.70 11.29 -21.56
CA ASP A 469 1.66 12.30 -21.58
C ASP A 469 0.36 11.76 -20.95
N PRO A 470 0.09 12.05 -19.66
CA PRO A 470 -1.12 11.60 -18.99
C PRO A 470 -2.42 12.17 -19.58
N THR A 471 -2.32 13.22 -20.41
CA THR A 471 -3.46 13.84 -21.11
C THR A 471 -3.69 13.29 -22.50
N SER A 472 -2.83 12.39 -22.97
CA SER A 472 -2.99 11.72 -24.25
C SER A 472 -4.30 10.93 -24.31
N GLU A 473 -4.76 10.68 -25.54
CA GLU A 473 -5.93 9.85 -25.79
C GLU A 473 -5.78 8.50 -25.09
N ARG A 474 -6.86 8.02 -24.48
CA ARG A 474 -6.85 6.81 -23.65
C ARG A 474 -7.32 5.60 -24.44
N TYR A 475 -6.69 4.47 -24.19
CA TYR A 475 -6.93 3.22 -24.88
C TYR A 475 -7.15 2.09 -23.87
N PRO A 476 -8.02 1.11 -24.19
CA PRO A 476 -8.15 -0.10 -23.39
C PRO A 476 -6.91 -0.98 -23.56
N HIS A 477 -6.30 -1.38 -22.46
CA HIS A 477 -5.15 -2.30 -22.41
C HIS A 477 -5.51 -3.56 -21.62
N VAL A 478 -5.23 -4.72 -22.20
CA VAL A 478 -5.48 -6.02 -21.58
C VAL A 478 -4.21 -6.56 -20.93
N TYR A 479 -4.19 -6.59 -19.59
CA TYR A 479 -3.04 -7.02 -18.79
C TYR A 479 -2.96 -8.55 -18.63
N ALA A 480 -3.05 -9.29 -19.73
CA ALA A 480 -2.81 -10.73 -19.87
C ALA A 480 -2.80 -11.12 -21.35
N PRO A 481 -2.24 -12.29 -21.72
CA PRO A 481 -2.62 -12.95 -22.96
C PRO A 481 -4.13 -13.17 -23.03
N VAL A 482 -4.74 -12.90 -24.19
CA VAL A 482 -6.19 -12.95 -24.39
C VAL A 482 -6.62 -14.38 -24.75
N PRO A 483 -7.43 -15.07 -23.94
CA PRO A 483 -7.99 -16.37 -24.30
C PRO A 483 -8.88 -16.27 -25.54
N LEU A 484 -8.76 -17.21 -26.49
CA LEU A 484 -9.55 -17.11 -27.73
C LEU A 484 -11.05 -17.38 -27.57
N ASP A 485 -11.49 -17.93 -26.44
CA ASP A 485 -12.91 -18.13 -26.14
C ASP A 485 -13.66 -16.81 -25.88
N VAL A 486 -12.94 -15.69 -25.71
CA VAL A 486 -13.51 -14.34 -25.59
C VAL A 486 -13.21 -13.46 -26.82
N VAL A 487 -12.69 -14.04 -27.91
CA VAL A 487 -12.30 -13.31 -29.12
C VAL A 487 -13.16 -13.72 -30.32
N THR A 488 -13.76 -12.74 -31.00
CA THR A 488 -14.43 -12.93 -32.28
C THR A 488 -13.61 -12.27 -33.40
N PRO A 489 -12.97 -13.04 -34.30
CA PRO A 489 -12.21 -12.46 -35.41
C PRO A 489 -13.14 -11.92 -36.49
N ARG A 490 -12.77 -10.76 -37.06
CA ARG A 490 -13.47 -10.09 -38.17
C ARG A 490 -12.48 -9.80 -39.31
N PRO A 491 -12.88 -9.96 -40.58
CA PRO A 491 -12.00 -9.66 -41.71
C PRO A 491 -11.78 -8.15 -41.84
N TRP A 492 -10.53 -7.67 -41.77
CA TRP A 492 -10.26 -6.25 -41.94
C TRP A 492 -10.44 -5.80 -43.40
N ARG A 493 -11.26 -4.77 -43.63
CA ARG A 493 -11.56 -4.24 -44.98
C ARG A 493 -11.11 -2.79 -45.16
N GLY A 494 -10.02 -2.40 -44.51
CA GLY A 494 -9.45 -1.04 -44.57
C GLY A 494 -10.17 0.00 -43.71
N SER A 495 -11.34 -0.31 -43.15
CA SER A 495 -12.03 0.51 -42.14
C SER A 495 -12.87 -0.34 -41.19
N PHE A 496 -13.08 0.14 -39.98
CA PHE A 496 -13.89 -0.48 -38.95
C PHE A 496 -15.35 -0.64 -39.40
N THR A 497 -15.94 0.42 -39.95
CA THR A 497 -17.34 0.41 -40.41
C THR A 497 -17.58 -0.65 -41.50
N ALA A 498 -16.66 -0.79 -42.45
CA ALA A 498 -16.76 -1.81 -43.49
C ALA A 498 -16.54 -3.24 -42.96
N THR A 499 -15.80 -3.36 -41.85
CA THR A 499 -15.45 -4.63 -41.21
C THR A 499 -16.59 -5.17 -40.34
N THR A 500 -17.34 -4.31 -39.64
CA THR A 500 -18.39 -4.73 -38.69
C THR A 500 -19.80 -4.83 -39.28
N ALA A 501 -20.02 -4.32 -40.51
CA ALA A 501 -21.32 -4.38 -41.19
C ALA A 501 -21.68 -5.77 -41.78
N GLY A 502 -20.92 -6.83 -41.46
CA GLY A 502 -20.94 -8.14 -42.13
C GLY A 502 -21.45 -9.28 -41.29
#